data_AF-A0A3Q1GBT3-F1
#
_entry.id   AF-A0A3Q1GBT3-F1
#
_cell.length_a   1.000
_cell.length_b   1.000
_cell.length_c   1.000
_cell.angle_alpha   90.00
_cell.angle_beta   90.00
_cell.angle_gamma   90.00
#
_symmetry.space_group_name_H-M   'P 1'
#
loop_
_entity.id
_entity.type
_entity.pdbx_description
1 polymer ?
#
loop_
_entity_poly.entity_id
_entity_poly.type
_entity_poly.pdbx_seq_one_letter_code
_entity_poly.pdbx_strand_id
1 'polypeptide(L)'
;MAEKGVQLDRETFSCSVCLDLLKDPVTLSCGHSYCTKCIKTHWDGEDEKRIYSCPQCRQTFTPRPVLMKNTMLAVLVEELKKTGLQAADHCYAGDEDVACDVCTGRKLKASKSCLVCLASFCEKHLQPHYDSPPFQKHKLVEPSKKLQENICSGQDEVKKMFCRTEHKGHNTVSAAAERMKKQKELEVSRQNIQQRIQDREKDPQHVESHFKAPGHSK
;
A
#
# COMPACT_ATOMS: atom_id res chain seq x y z
N MET A 1 7.94 17.75 12.93
CA MET A 1 6.50 17.97 13.18
C MET A 1 5.74 17.27 12.06
N ALA A 2 4.80 16.38 12.38
CA ALA A 2 4.03 15.68 11.37
C ALA A 2 2.91 16.60 10.87
N GLU A 3 2.97 17.01 9.61
CA GLU A 3 1.87 17.70 8.96
C GLU A 3 0.71 16.70 8.86
N LYS A 4 -0.30 16.86 9.73
CA LYS A 4 -1.62 16.27 9.52
C LYS A 4 -2.19 16.96 8.27
N GLY A 5 -2.00 16.33 7.10
CA GLY A 5 -2.70 16.74 5.90
C GLY A 5 -4.19 16.81 6.20
N VAL A 6 -4.80 17.97 5.96
CA VAL A 6 -6.25 18.15 6.09
C VAL A 6 -6.92 17.15 5.14
N GLN A 7 -7.58 16.13 5.68
CA GLN A 7 -8.44 15.26 4.87
C GLN A 7 -9.61 16.12 4.40
N LEU A 8 -9.64 16.41 3.10
CA LEU A 8 -10.77 17.05 2.44
C LEU A 8 -11.92 16.03 2.41
N ASP A 9 -12.90 16.22 3.27
CA ASP A 9 -14.05 15.33 3.35
C ASP A 9 -15.09 15.65 2.27
N ARG A 10 -15.70 14.61 1.68
CA ARG A 10 -16.65 14.70 0.57
C ARG A 10 -17.97 15.36 0.99
N GLU A 11 -18.37 15.20 2.24
CA GLU A 11 -19.63 15.76 2.76
C GLU A 11 -19.51 17.29 2.85
N THR A 12 -18.33 17.78 3.21
CA THR A 12 -17.99 19.22 3.27
C THR A 12 -18.14 19.95 1.94
N PHE A 13 -17.95 19.27 0.80
CA PHE A 13 -18.04 19.84 -0.55
C PHE A 13 -19.30 19.44 -1.32
N SER A 14 -20.33 18.97 -0.61
CA SER A 14 -21.60 18.57 -1.20
C SER A 14 -22.58 19.75 -1.32
N CYS A 15 -23.38 19.73 -2.38
CA CYS A 15 -24.47 20.68 -2.58
C CYS A 15 -25.70 20.19 -1.82
N SER A 16 -26.24 21.00 -0.92
CA SER A 16 -27.44 20.67 -0.13
C SER A 16 -28.74 20.52 -0.94
N VAL A 17 -28.74 20.92 -2.22
CA VAL A 17 -29.91 20.80 -3.11
C VAL A 17 -29.91 19.49 -3.89
N CYS A 18 -28.79 19.13 -4.54
CA CYS A 18 -28.71 17.89 -5.32
C CYS A 18 -27.99 16.75 -4.58
N LEU A 19 -27.46 17.02 -3.39
CA LEU A 19 -26.72 16.07 -2.53
C LEU A 19 -25.46 15.47 -3.18
N ASP A 20 -24.99 16.07 -4.27
CA ASP A 20 -23.77 15.69 -5.00
C ASP A 20 -22.64 16.70 -4.73
N LEU A 21 -21.40 16.34 -5.08
CA LEU A 21 -20.28 17.28 -5.13
C LEU A 21 -20.63 18.52 -5.95
N LEU A 22 -20.21 19.68 -5.45
CA LEU A 22 -20.47 20.97 -6.09
C LEU A 22 -19.97 21.01 -7.55
N LYS A 23 -20.86 21.35 -8.48
CA LYS A 23 -20.56 21.55 -9.91
C LYS A 23 -20.66 23.05 -10.21
N ASP A 24 -19.54 23.65 -10.59
CA ASP A 24 -19.40 25.11 -10.71
C ASP A 24 -19.94 25.81 -9.46
N PRO A 25 -19.28 25.65 -8.30
CA PRO A 25 -19.76 26.18 -7.03
C PRO A 25 -19.93 27.69 -7.10
N VAL A 26 -21.03 28.17 -6.54
CA VAL A 26 -21.29 29.58 -6.26
C VAL A 26 -21.53 29.74 -4.76
N THR A 27 -21.17 30.88 -4.20
CA THR A 27 -21.36 31.18 -2.77
C THR A 27 -22.26 32.40 -2.64
N LEU A 28 -23.34 32.24 -1.90
CA LEU A 28 -24.23 33.36 -1.56
C LEU A 28 -23.58 34.23 -0.47
N SER A 29 -24.03 35.47 -0.31
CA SER A 29 -23.52 36.35 0.77
C SER A 29 -23.82 35.84 2.18
N CYS A 30 -24.75 34.88 2.32
CA CYS A 30 -24.99 34.14 3.57
C CYS A 30 -23.94 33.05 3.86
N GLY A 31 -22.95 32.87 2.97
CA GLY A 31 -21.87 31.89 3.11
C GLY A 31 -22.17 30.49 2.59
N HIS A 32 -23.43 30.17 2.26
CA HIS A 32 -23.80 28.85 1.73
C HIS A 32 -23.44 28.70 0.25
N SER A 33 -23.05 27.49 -0.12
CA SER A 33 -22.58 27.17 -1.47
C SER A 33 -23.40 26.08 -2.16
N TYR A 34 -23.61 26.27 -3.46
CA TYR A 34 -24.46 25.41 -4.29
C TYR A 34 -23.85 25.23 -5.67
N CYS A 35 -24.29 24.20 -6.39
CA CYS A 35 -24.05 24.13 -7.83
C CYS A 35 -24.75 25.31 -8.51
N THR A 36 -24.10 25.93 -9.51
CA THR A 36 -24.69 27.05 -10.27
C THR A 36 -26.10 26.72 -10.79
N LYS A 37 -26.28 25.51 -11.35
CA LYS A 37 -27.59 25.08 -11.87
C LYS A 37 -28.64 24.93 -10.77
N CYS A 38 -28.28 24.35 -9.63
CA CYS A 38 -29.21 24.09 -8.53
C CYS A 38 -29.81 25.38 -7.96
N ILE A 39 -28.98 26.39 -7.69
CA ILE A 39 -29.47 27.65 -7.13
C ILE A 39 -30.26 28.45 -8.17
N LYS A 40 -29.88 28.39 -9.46
CA LYS A 40 -30.66 29.02 -10.53
C LYS A 40 -32.06 28.43 -10.61
N THR A 41 -32.17 27.10 -10.68
CA THR A 41 -33.46 26.41 -10.73
C THR A 41 -34.32 26.68 -9.49
N HIS A 42 -33.70 26.77 -8.30
CA HIS A 42 -34.43 27.16 -7.09
C HIS A 42 -35.06 28.55 -7.22
N TRP A 43 -34.28 29.55 -7.68
CA TRP A 43 -34.74 30.92 -7.86
C TRP A 43 -35.69 31.10 -9.05
N ASP A 44 -35.56 30.31 -10.11
CA ASP A 44 -36.48 30.37 -11.26
C ASP A 44 -37.93 30.04 -10.82
N GLY A 45 -38.10 29.19 -9.80
CA GLY A 45 -39.40 28.92 -9.19
C GLY A 45 -39.92 30.06 -8.27
N GLU A 46 -39.08 31.03 -7.92
CA GLU A 46 -39.41 32.18 -7.08
C GLU A 46 -39.53 33.50 -7.87
N ASP A 47 -39.29 33.48 -9.19
CA ASP A 47 -39.27 34.67 -10.05
C ASP A 47 -40.58 35.49 -9.97
N GLU A 48 -41.74 34.83 -9.84
CA GLU A 48 -43.04 35.49 -9.68
C GLU A 48 -43.13 36.34 -8.39
N LYS A 49 -42.52 35.86 -7.31
CA LYS A 49 -42.53 36.54 -5.99
C LYS A 49 -41.51 37.67 -5.94
N ARG A 50 -40.54 37.70 -6.87
CA ARG A 50 -39.40 38.65 -6.92
C ARG A 50 -38.56 38.70 -5.64
N ILE A 51 -38.71 37.72 -4.76
CA ILE A 51 -37.96 37.56 -3.50
C ILE A 51 -37.27 36.21 -3.59
N TYR A 52 -35.94 36.22 -3.58
CA TYR A 52 -35.13 35.03 -3.76
C TYR A 52 -34.57 34.59 -2.43
N SER A 53 -34.63 33.29 -2.12
CA SER A 53 -34.20 32.80 -0.82
C SER A 53 -33.00 31.84 -0.92
N CYS A 54 -32.23 31.77 0.17
CA CYS A 54 -31.23 30.73 0.36
C CYS A 54 -31.92 29.41 0.74
N PRO A 55 -31.70 28.29 0.03
CA PRO A 55 -32.31 26.99 0.36
C PRO A 55 -32.04 26.52 1.80
N GLN A 56 -30.89 26.85 2.37
CA GLN A 56 -30.48 26.35 3.69
C GLN A 56 -30.93 27.26 4.85
N CYS A 57 -30.62 28.56 4.79
CA CYS A 57 -30.88 29.48 5.90
C CYS A 57 -32.06 30.43 5.67
N ARG A 58 -32.69 30.37 4.49
CA ARG A 58 -33.85 31.20 4.10
C ARG A 58 -33.58 32.71 4.09
N GLN A 59 -32.32 33.15 4.17
CA GLN A 59 -31.97 34.55 3.95
C GLN A 59 -32.45 34.99 2.56
N THR A 60 -33.15 36.12 2.51
CA THR A 60 -33.78 36.66 1.31
C THR A 60 -32.89 37.68 0.61
N PHE A 61 -33.03 37.77 -0.71
CA PHE A 61 -32.29 38.68 -1.57
C PHE A 61 -33.24 39.39 -2.55
N THR A 62 -33.10 40.70 -2.66
CA THR A 62 -33.82 41.57 -3.60
C THR A 62 -32.89 42.71 -4.01
N PRO A 63 -32.53 42.88 -5.30
CA PRO A 63 -32.94 42.12 -6.48
C PRO A 63 -32.29 40.72 -6.56
N ARG A 64 -32.59 39.96 -7.64
CA ARG A 64 -31.98 38.64 -7.89
C ARG A 64 -30.45 38.74 -7.87
N PRO A 65 -29.74 37.98 -7.02
CA PRO A 65 -28.28 38.06 -6.98
C PRO A 65 -27.62 37.62 -8.29
N VAL A 66 -26.57 38.34 -8.68
CA VAL A 66 -25.68 37.89 -9.76
C VAL A 66 -24.77 36.80 -9.20
N LEU A 67 -24.78 35.63 -9.84
CA LEU A 67 -23.99 34.49 -9.41
C LEU A 67 -22.59 34.53 -10.05
N MET A 68 -21.57 34.57 -9.20
CA MET A 68 -20.18 34.40 -9.62
C MET A 68 -19.64 33.06 -9.12
N LYS A 69 -18.87 32.38 -9.97
CA LYS A 69 -18.21 31.12 -9.63
C LYS A 69 -17.18 31.35 -8.53
N ASN A 70 -17.25 30.56 -7.47
CA ASN A 70 -16.22 30.50 -6.45
C ASN A 70 -15.06 29.65 -6.98
N THR A 71 -14.02 30.31 -7.48
CA THR A 71 -12.85 29.66 -8.08
C THR A 71 -12.09 28.81 -7.07
N MET A 72 -11.96 29.26 -5.82
CA MET A 72 -11.31 28.51 -4.75
C MET A 72 -12.04 27.19 -4.45
N LEU A 73 -13.36 27.23 -4.24
CA LEU A 73 -14.15 26.01 -4.04
C LEU A 73 -14.09 25.10 -5.27
N ALA A 74 -14.09 25.65 -6.48
CA ALA A 74 -13.95 24.85 -7.69
C ALA A 74 -12.60 24.12 -7.71
N VAL A 75 -11.49 24.79 -7.40
CA VAL A 75 -10.17 24.17 -7.29
C VAL A 75 -10.17 23.06 -6.23
N LEU A 76 -10.68 23.33 -5.03
CA LEU A 76 -10.71 22.34 -3.95
C LEU A 76 -11.55 21.10 -4.30
N VAL A 77 -12.69 21.27 -4.96
CA VAL A 77 -13.53 20.17 -5.43
C VAL A 77 -12.81 19.36 -6.51
N GLU A 78 -12.09 20.02 -7.42
CA GLU A 78 -11.30 19.33 -8.44
C GLU A 78 -10.11 18.58 -7.82
N GLU A 79 -9.43 19.14 -6.82
CA GLU A 79 -8.38 18.42 -6.09
C GLU A 79 -8.95 17.23 -5.31
N LEU A 80 -10.14 17.35 -4.72
CA LEU A 80 -10.85 16.22 -4.10
C LEU A 80 -11.20 15.14 -5.13
N LYS A 81 -11.67 15.53 -6.32
CA LYS A 81 -11.94 14.59 -7.41
C LYS A 81 -10.65 13.93 -7.89
N LYS A 82 -9.56 14.67 -8.06
CA LYS A 82 -8.25 14.13 -8.47
C LYS A 82 -7.66 13.19 -7.44
N THR A 83 -7.73 13.52 -6.15
CA THR A 83 -7.31 12.60 -5.08
C THR A 83 -8.21 11.37 -5.03
N GLY A 84 -9.52 11.51 -5.28
CA GLY A 84 -10.44 10.39 -5.46
C GLY A 84 -10.24 9.58 -6.75
N LEU A 85 -9.76 10.18 -7.84
CA LEU A 85 -9.49 9.56 -9.15
C LEU A 85 -8.10 8.93 -9.25
N GLN A 86 -7.10 9.53 -8.60
CA GLN A 86 -5.79 8.92 -8.35
C GLN A 86 -5.92 7.77 -7.36
N ALA A 87 -6.89 7.83 -6.44
CA ALA A 87 -7.32 6.63 -5.74
C ALA A 87 -8.00 5.65 -6.73
N ALA A 88 -8.94 6.06 -7.57
CA ALA A 88 -9.73 5.13 -8.40
C ALA A 88 -8.93 4.28 -9.41
N ASP A 89 -7.81 4.78 -9.96
CA ASP A 89 -6.96 4.00 -10.89
C ASP A 89 -5.88 3.17 -10.14
N HIS A 90 -5.52 3.57 -8.92
CA HIS A 90 -4.70 2.77 -7.99
C HIS A 90 -5.51 1.87 -7.04
N CYS A 91 -6.84 1.94 -7.13
CA CYS A 91 -7.78 1.23 -6.27
C CYS A 91 -8.03 -0.19 -6.76
N TYR A 92 -7.84 -0.47 -8.05
CA TYR A 92 -8.02 -1.80 -8.61
C TYR A 92 -6.70 -2.54 -8.61
N ALA A 93 -6.76 -3.85 -8.37
CA ALA A 93 -5.57 -4.67 -8.42
C ALA A 93 -5.14 -4.82 -9.89
N GLY A 94 -3.95 -4.31 -10.25
CA GLY A 94 -3.28 -4.67 -11.49
C GLY A 94 -2.63 -6.05 -11.40
N ASP A 95 -1.99 -6.50 -12.49
CA ASP A 95 -1.37 -7.84 -12.57
C ASP A 95 -0.29 -8.07 -11.50
N GLU A 96 0.40 -7.01 -11.07
CA GLU A 96 1.44 -7.08 -10.04
C GLU A 96 0.90 -6.96 -8.61
N ASP A 97 -0.32 -6.44 -8.43
CA ASP A 97 -0.90 -6.19 -7.13
C ASP A 97 -1.51 -7.45 -6.49
N VAL A 98 -1.70 -7.40 -5.16
CA VAL A 98 -2.50 -8.38 -4.43
C VAL A 98 -3.94 -7.89 -4.41
N ALA A 99 -4.87 -8.70 -4.91
CA ALA A 99 -6.27 -8.36 -4.96
C ALA A 99 -6.98 -8.63 -3.62
N CYS A 100 -8.02 -7.86 -3.33
CA CYS A 100 -8.91 -8.13 -2.21
C CYS A 100 -9.75 -9.39 -2.46
N ASP A 101 -9.80 -10.27 -1.47
CA ASP A 101 -10.50 -11.56 -1.56
C ASP A 101 -12.02 -11.45 -1.37
N VAL A 102 -12.49 -10.37 -0.74
CA VAL A 102 -13.91 -10.18 -0.36
C VAL A 102 -14.71 -9.43 -1.43
N CYS A 103 -14.05 -8.63 -2.29
CA CYS A 103 -14.74 -7.88 -3.35
C CYS A 103 -15.51 -8.81 -4.29
N THR A 104 -16.81 -8.54 -4.45
CA THR A 104 -17.64 -9.17 -5.48
C THR A 104 -17.54 -8.37 -6.79
N GLY A 105 -17.02 -8.99 -7.85
CA GLY A 105 -16.79 -8.34 -9.15
C GLY A 105 -15.34 -7.89 -9.36
N ARG A 106 -15.12 -6.68 -9.89
CA ARG A 106 -13.76 -6.16 -10.14
C ARG A 106 -13.06 -5.94 -8.78
N LYS A 107 -11.96 -6.64 -8.57
CA LYS A 107 -11.27 -6.66 -7.27
C LYS A 107 -10.45 -5.39 -7.06
N LEU A 108 -10.57 -4.83 -5.86
CA LEU A 108 -9.73 -3.72 -5.41
C LEU A 108 -8.35 -4.23 -4.97
N LYS A 109 -7.32 -3.37 -5.03
CA LYS A 109 -6.00 -3.61 -4.46
C LYS A 109 -6.13 -3.79 -2.94
N ALA A 110 -5.50 -4.83 -2.43
CA ALA A 110 -5.42 -5.07 -1.01
C ALA A 110 -4.50 -4.05 -0.33
N SER A 111 -4.94 -3.54 0.82
CA SER A 111 -4.19 -2.66 1.71
C SER A 111 -3.40 -3.46 2.75
N LYS A 112 -4.01 -4.52 3.29
CA LYS A 112 -3.37 -5.46 4.23
C LYS A 112 -3.84 -6.90 4.01
N SER A 113 -3.00 -7.84 4.41
CA SER A 113 -3.39 -9.24 4.58
C SER A 113 -3.53 -9.57 6.07
N CYS A 114 -4.56 -10.34 6.40
CA CYS A 114 -4.75 -10.86 7.74
C CYS A 114 -4.17 -12.27 7.84
N LEU A 115 -3.29 -12.49 8.82
CA LEU A 115 -2.68 -13.79 9.05
C LEU A 115 -3.58 -14.79 9.78
N VAL A 116 -4.69 -14.33 10.34
CA VAL A 116 -5.70 -15.17 10.99
C VAL A 116 -6.80 -15.54 10.00
N CYS A 117 -7.33 -14.58 9.24
CA CYS A 117 -8.32 -14.85 8.19
C CYS A 117 -7.72 -15.51 6.94
N LEU A 118 -6.39 -15.45 6.79
CA LEU A 118 -5.66 -15.94 5.62
C LEU A 118 -6.18 -15.33 4.31
N ALA A 119 -6.57 -14.06 4.37
CA ALA A 119 -7.16 -13.31 3.29
C ALA A 119 -6.59 -11.89 3.23
N SER A 120 -6.70 -11.28 2.06
CA SER A 120 -6.26 -9.92 1.75
C SER A 120 -7.45 -8.99 1.55
N PHE A 121 -7.37 -7.80 2.14
CA PHE A 121 -8.47 -6.87 2.26
C PHE A 121 -8.08 -5.51 1.67
N CYS A 122 -8.96 -4.94 0.84
CA CYS A 122 -8.92 -3.51 0.54
C CYS A 122 -9.39 -2.72 1.76
N GLU A 123 -9.18 -1.40 1.76
CA GLU A 123 -9.46 -0.55 2.92
C GLU A 123 -10.90 -0.71 3.45
N LYS A 124 -11.88 -0.81 2.55
CA LYS A 124 -13.29 -1.01 2.91
C LYS A 124 -13.53 -2.33 3.67
N HIS A 125 -12.93 -3.41 3.20
CA HIS A 125 -13.10 -4.73 3.83
C HIS A 125 -12.15 -4.93 5.02
N LEU A 126 -11.22 -3.99 5.25
CA LEU A 126 -10.33 -3.98 6.40
C LEU A 126 -10.98 -3.29 7.61
N GLN A 127 -11.93 -2.37 7.41
CA GLN A 127 -12.62 -1.66 8.50
C GLN A 127 -13.09 -2.54 9.67
N PRO A 128 -13.73 -3.72 9.43
CA PRO A 128 -14.13 -4.60 10.53
C PRO A 128 -12.98 -5.07 11.43
N HIS A 129 -11.75 -5.13 10.91
CA HIS A 129 -10.57 -5.48 11.71
C HIS A 129 -10.18 -4.41 12.72
N TYR A 130 -10.53 -3.15 12.47
CA TYR A 130 -10.27 -2.04 13.37
C TYR A 130 -11.45 -1.81 14.32
N ASP A 131 -12.67 -1.91 13.80
CA ASP A 131 -13.86 -1.45 14.53
C ASP A 131 -14.49 -2.54 15.40
N SER A 132 -14.28 -3.82 15.04
CA SER A 132 -14.91 -4.95 15.72
C SER A 132 -13.97 -5.59 16.74
N PRO A 133 -14.33 -5.63 18.04
CA PRO A 133 -13.49 -6.20 19.09
C PRO A 133 -12.99 -7.64 18.84
N PRO A 134 -13.78 -8.55 18.23
CA PRO A 134 -13.29 -9.88 17.83
C PRO A 134 -12.11 -9.85 16.86
N PHE A 135 -12.06 -8.88 15.94
CA PHE A 135 -11.08 -8.84 14.85
C PHE A 135 -9.87 -7.95 15.15
N GLN A 136 -9.91 -7.10 16.18
CA GLN A 136 -8.77 -6.25 16.59
C GLN A 136 -7.52 -7.05 16.97
N LYS A 137 -7.68 -8.30 17.41
CA LYS A 137 -6.55 -9.20 17.74
C LYS A 137 -5.89 -9.80 16.50
N HIS A 138 -6.49 -9.65 15.33
CA HIS A 138 -5.97 -10.23 14.11
C HIS A 138 -4.71 -9.48 13.66
N LYS A 139 -3.63 -10.22 13.42
CA LYS A 139 -2.37 -9.62 12.93
C LYS A 139 -2.48 -9.29 11.45
N LEU A 140 -2.40 -8.01 11.13
CA LEU A 140 -2.36 -7.47 9.78
C LEU A 140 -0.91 -7.25 9.33
N VAL A 141 -0.60 -7.64 8.09
CA VAL A 141 0.72 -7.48 7.46
C VAL A 141 0.59 -6.90 6.05
N GLU A 142 1.72 -6.56 5.44
CA GLU A 142 1.75 -6.15 4.04
C GLU A 142 1.12 -7.22 3.13
N PRO A 143 0.33 -6.82 2.12
CA PRO A 143 -0.27 -7.74 1.18
C PRO A 143 0.77 -8.60 0.49
N SER A 144 0.53 -9.91 0.43
CA SER A 144 1.41 -10.82 -0.30
C SER A 144 0.61 -11.84 -1.08
N LYS A 145 1.00 -12.09 -2.34
CA LYS A 145 0.45 -13.17 -3.18
C LYS A 145 0.69 -14.55 -2.56
N LYS A 146 1.66 -14.65 -1.64
CA LYS A 146 2.11 -15.88 -0.97
C LYS A 146 1.63 -15.97 0.48
N LEU A 147 0.46 -15.41 0.79
CA LEU A 147 -0.08 -15.40 2.15
C LEU A 147 -0.25 -16.82 2.72
N GLN A 148 -0.72 -17.77 1.91
CA GLN A 148 -0.89 -19.18 2.30
C GLN A 148 0.44 -19.93 2.44
N GLU A 149 1.49 -19.53 1.72
CA GLU A 149 2.84 -20.10 1.87
C GLU A 149 3.46 -19.75 3.23
N ASN A 150 2.85 -18.86 4.02
CA ASN A 150 3.30 -18.49 5.37
C ASN A 150 2.70 -19.36 6.48
N ILE A 151 1.86 -20.34 6.17
CA ILE A 151 1.28 -21.25 7.15
C ILE A 151 2.15 -22.50 7.21
N CYS A 152 2.73 -22.79 8.37
CA CYS A 152 3.31 -24.10 8.64
C CYS A 152 2.16 -25.01 9.06
N SER A 153 1.91 -26.11 8.36
CA SER A 153 0.80 -27.05 8.61
C SER A 153 0.87 -27.80 9.95
N GLY A 154 1.67 -27.33 10.90
CA GLY A 154 1.86 -27.92 12.23
C GLY A 154 1.05 -27.24 13.34
N GLN A 155 0.88 -25.92 13.32
CA GLN A 155 0.09 -25.20 14.33
C GLN A 155 -0.38 -23.86 13.77
N ASP A 156 -1.55 -23.43 14.22
CA ASP A 156 -2.24 -22.18 13.92
C ASP A 156 -1.50 -20.93 14.47
N GLU A 157 -0.16 -20.89 14.31
CA GLU A 157 0.69 -19.75 14.64
C GLU A 157 1.45 -19.26 13.41
N VAL A 158 1.32 -17.96 13.18
CA VAL A 158 2.06 -17.18 12.19
C VAL A 158 3.56 -17.45 12.28
N LYS A 159 4.18 -17.85 11.17
CA LYS A 159 5.64 -18.04 11.02
C LYS A 159 6.45 -16.94 11.74
N LYS A 160 7.10 -17.29 12.84
CA LYS A 160 8.27 -16.55 13.36
C LYS A 160 9.46 -16.86 12.45
N MET A 161 9.70 -16.04 11.42
CA MET A 161 10.95 -15.78 10.66
C MET A 161 11.91 -16.93 10.24
N PHE A 162 11.68 -18.19 10.59
CA PHE A 162 12.62 -19.32 10.43
C PHE A 162 11.96 -20.55 9.81
N CYS A 163 11.25 -20.35 8.69
CA CYS A 163 10.90 -21.47 7.81
C CYS A 163 11.52 -21.21 6.43
N ARG A 164 12.74 -21.70 6.26
CA ARG A 164 13.38 -21.86 4.96
C ARG A 164 13.29 -23.34 4.60
N THR A 165 12.44 -23.64 3.61
CA THR A 165 12.30 -24.88 2.80
C THR A 165 11.92 -26.17 3.58
N GLU A 166 11.05 -27.09 3.16
CA GLU A 166 10.14 -27.34 2.03
C GLU A 166 9.11 -28.39 2.52
N HIS A 167 8.00 -28.55 1.80
CA HIS A 167 6.94 -29.53 2.12
C HIS A 167 7.40 -31.00 2.00
N LYS A 168 6.86 -31.86 2.89
CA LYS A 168 6.92 -33.34 2.86
C LYS A 168 8.31 -33.95 2.64
N GLY A 169 9.20 -33.79 3.63
CA GLY A 169 10.39 -34.64 3.75
C GLY A 169 11.52 -34.00 4.53
N HIS A 170 11.40 -33.83 5.84
CA HIS A 170 12.53 -33.43 6.67
C HIS A 170 12.61 -34.23 7.96
N ASN A 171 13.72 -34.95 8.13
CA ASN A 171 14.27 -35.24 9.45
C ASN A 171 14.69 -33.90 10.05
N THR A 172 13.94 -33.44 11.05
CA THR A 172 14.28 -32.24 11.82
C THR A 172 15.55 -32.53 12.62
N VAL A 173 16.69 -32.00 12.19
CA VAL A 173 17.92 -32.01 12.99
C VAL A 173 18.07 -30.65 13.66
N SER A 174 18.40 -30.64 14.95
CA SER A 174 18.47 -29.40 15.72
C SER A 174 19.54 -28.45 15.18
N ALA A 175 19.35 -27.14 15.38
CA ALA A 175 20.35 -26.13 15.03
C ALA A 175 21.72 -26.37 15.70
N ALA A 176 21.77 -27.14 16.80
CA ALA A 176 23.01 -27.57 17.42
C ALA A 176 23.70 -28.69 16.61
N ALA A 177 22.94 -29.65 16.11
CA ALA A 177 23.45 -30.76 15.30
C ALA A 177 23.93 -30.28 13.93
N GLU A 178 23.23 -29.34 13.29
CA GLU A 178 23.66 -28.77 12.01
C GLU A 178 24.91 -27.90 12.17
N ARG A 179 25.01 -27.11 13.25
CA ARG A 179 26.25 -26.41 13.60
C ARG A 179 27.41 -27.38 13.80
N MET A 180 27.20 -28.48 14.52
CA MET A 180 28.23 -29.49 14.74
C MET A 180 28.69 -30.13 13.43
N LYS A 181 27.77 -30.43 12.52
CA LYS A 181 28.11 -31.00 11.20
C LYS A 181 28.94 -30.00 10.37
N LYS A 182 28.49 -28.76 10.25
CA LYS A 182 29.26 -27.72 9.52
C LYS A 182 30.61 -27.45 10.14
N GLN A 183 30.72 -27.52 11.46
CA GLN A 183 31.99 -27.31 12.15
C GLN A 183 32.99 -28.43 11.86
N LYS A 184 32.54 -29.68 11.77
CA LYS A 184 33.37 -30.82 11.34
C LYS A 184 33.81 -30.70 9.88
N GLU A 185 32.93 -30.29 8.99
CA GLU A 185 33.27 -30.05 7.57
C GLU A 185 34.33 -28.95 7.42
N LEU A 186 34.21 -27.87 8.19
CA LEU A 186 35.20 -26.79 8.22
C LEU A 186 36.55 -27.26 8.77
N GLU A 187 36.56 -28.14 9.77
CA GLU A 187 37.79 -28.69 10.34
C GLU A 187 38.54 -29.56 9.33
N VAL A 188 37.83 -30.42 8.60
CA VAL A 188 38.39 -31.23 7.51
C VAL A 188 38.91 -30.33 6.38
N SER A 189 38.15 -29.31 5.99
CA SER A 189 38.61 -28.35 4.98
C SER A 189 39.88 -27.62 5.43
N ARG A 190 39.99 -27.27 6.72
CA ARG A 190 41.17 -26.60 7.27
C ARG A 190 42.40 -27.51 7.22
N GLN A 191 42.25 -28.79 7.58
CA GLN A 191 43.33 -29.78 7.53
C GLN A 191 43.81 -30.00 6.08
N ASN A 192 42.90 -30.11 5.11
CA ASN A 192 43.26 -30.24 3.70
C ASN A 192 44.05 -29.03 3.18
N ILE A 193 43.65 -27.81 3.56
CA ILE A 193 44.39 -26.60 3.17
C ILE A 193 45.78 -26.60 3.79
N GLN A 194 45.93 -26.97 5.07
CA GLN A 194 47.23 -27.06 5.73
C GLN A 194 48.14 -28.12 5.10
N GLN A 195 47.60 -29.28 4.74
CA GLN A 195 48.37 -30.33 4.06
C GLN A 195 48.89 -29.83 2.71
N ARG A 196 48.04 -29.18 1.91
CA ARG A 196 48.43 -28.61 0.60
C ARG A 196 49.49 -27.52 0.72
N ILE A 197 49.48 -26.75 1.81
CA ILE A 197 50.53 -25.76 2.10
C ILE A 197 51.84 -26.48 2.42
N GLN A 198 51.81 -27.47 3.32
CA GLN A 198 53.00 -28.25 3.66
C GLN A 198 53.59 -29.02 2.47
N ASP A 199 52.76 -29.60 1.61
CA ASP A 199 53.21 -30.31 0.42
C ASP A 199 53.89 -29.36 -0.57
N ARG A 200 53.38 -28.13 -0.70
CA ARG A 200 54.01 -27.05 -1.49
C ARG A 200 55.30 -26.53 -0.85
N GLU A 201 55.41 -26.51 0.48
CA GLU A 201 56.64 -26.14 1.19
C GLU A 201 57.71 -27.25 1.11
N LYS A 202 57.28 -28.52 0.99
CA LYS A 202 58.16 -29.69 0.86
C LYS A 202 58.58 -30.01 -0.58
N ASP A 203 57.88 -29.47 -1.57
CA ASP A 203 58.27 -29.54 -2.98
C ASP A 203 58.74 -28.16 -3.51
N PRO A 204 59.99 -27.75 -3.19
CA PRO A 204 60.58 -26.53 -3.73
C PRO A 204 60.95 -26.62 -5.22
N GLN A 205 60.69 -27.74 -5.92
CA GLN A 205 61.21 -27.98 -7.28
C GLN A 205 60.20 -27.68 -8.38
N HIS A 206 59.69 -26.45 -8.45
CA HIS A 206 59.11 -25.95 -9.71
C HIS A 206 59.27 -24.45 -9.99
N VAL A 207 59.95 -23.70 -9.14
CA VAL A 207 60.12 -22.24 -9.34
C VAL A 207 61.46 -21.85 -9.98
N GLU A 208 62.39 -22.78 -10.17
CA GLU A 208 63.76 -22.46 -10.63
C GLU A 208 64.08 -22.87 -12.08
N SER A 209 63.08 -23.24 -12.89
CA SER A 209 63.28 -23.52 -14.33
C SER A 209 62.92 -22.35 -15.26
N HIS A 210 62.41 -21.23 -14.75
CA HIS A 210 62.03 -20.06 -15.57
C HIS A 210 63.12 -18.97 -15.72
N PHE A 211 64.31 -19.14 -15.12
CA PHE A 211 65.40 -18.15 -15.22
C PHE A 211 66.69 -18.63 -15.92
N LYS A 212 66.63 -19.67 -16.77
CA LYS A 212 67.74 -19.95 -17.71
C LYS A 212 67.48 -19.26 -19.04
N ALA A 213 67.95 -18.01 -19.13
CA ALA A 213 68.08 -17.27 -20.38
C ALA A 213 68.96 -18.06 -21.38
N PRO A 214 68.54 -18.24 -22.63
CA PRO A 214 69.45 -18.68 -23.68
C PRO A 214 70.37 -17.52 -24.03
N GLY A 215 71.67 -17.76 -23.86
CA GLY A 215 72.74 -16.84 -24.19
C GLY A 215 72.90 -16.59 -25.69
N HIS A 216 73.66 -15.53 -25.94
CA HIS A 216 74.27 -15.10 -27.19
C HIS A 216 74.70 -16.20 -28.17
N SER A 217 74.47 -15.94 -29.47
CA SER A 217 75.39 -16.10 -30.62
C SER A 217 74.56 -15.95 -31.89
N LYS A 218 74.96 -15.29 -32.97
CA LYS A 218 76.23 -14.71 -33.44
C LYS A 218 75.85 -13.66 -34.50
#